data_AF-A0A3B1D6C4-F1
#
_entry.id   AF-A0A3B1D6C4-F1
#
_cell.length_a   1.000
_cell.length_b   1.000
_cell.length_c   1.000
_cell.angle_alpha   90.00
_cell.angle_beta   90.00
_cell.angle_gamma   90.00
#
_symmetry.space_group_name_H-M   'P 1'
#
loop_
_entity.id
_entity.type
_entity.pdbx_description
1 polymer ?
#
loop_
_entity_poly.entity_id
_entity_poly.type
_entity_poly.pdbx_seq_one_letter_code
_entity_poly.pdbx_strand_id
1 'polypeptide(L)'
;MWIIQFSIRNPVTVIVTTLLVGLFGALSLSKIPIQMKPTVDKPEIKITTTYPGAAPQEVEEQITIPMEEKLQAVEGLKRLTSSSTEG
;
A
#
# COMPACT_ATOMS: atom_id res chain seq x y z
N MET A 1 -25.73 -22.84 -34.06
CA MET A 1 -24.32 -23.32 -33.95
C MET A 1 -23.43 -22.68 -35.02
N TRP A 2 -23.39 -21.34 -35.13
CA TRP A 2 -22.48 -20.66 -36.08
C TRP A 2 -21.03 -20.82 -35.65
N ILE A 3 -20.72 -20.60 -34.37
CA ILE A 3 -19.35 -20.62 -33.84
C ILE A 3 -18.67 -21.96 -34.13
N ILE A 4 -19.39 -23.07 -33.92
CA ILE A 4 -18.87 -24.42 -34.15
C ILE A 4 -18.59 -24.65 -35.63
N GLN A 5 -19.51 -24.24 -36.52
CA GLN A 5 -19.33 -24.36 -37.97
C GLN A 5 -18.11 -23.56 -38.45
N PHE A 6 -17.94 -22.32 -37.96
CA PHE A 6 -16.81 -21.47 -38.30
C PHE A 6 -15.47 -22.04 -37.82
N SER A 7 -15.44 -22.56 -36.58
CA SER A 7 -14.25 -23.19 -36.00
C SER A 7 -13.82 -24.46 -36.71
N ILE A 8 -14.77 -25.27 -37.20
CA ILE A 8 -14.46 -26.50 -37.96
C ILE A 8 -13.99 -26.15 -39.38
N ARG A 9 -14.51 -25.09 -40.00
CA ARG A 9 -14.20 -24.70 -41.37
C ARG A 9 -12.83 -24.04 -41.51
N ASN A 10 -12.32 -23.41 -40.45
CA ASN A 10 -11.02 -22.73 -40.42
C ASN A 10 -10.14 -23.23 -39.25
N PRO A 11 -9.68 -24.50 -39.28
CA PRO A 11 -8.95 -25.12 -38.17
C PRO A 11 -7.63 -24.41 -37.87
N VAL A 12 -6.96 -23.87 -38.90
CA VAL A 12 -5.69 -23.14 -38.74
C VAL A 12 -5.89 -21.86 -37.92
N THR A 13 -6.96 -21.11 -38.18
CA THR A 13 -7.27 -19.88 -37.42
C THR A 13 -7.50 -20.19 -35.95
N VAL A 14 -8.24 -21.27 -35.64
CA VAL A 14 -8.53 -21.68 -34.26
C VAL A 14 -7.25 -22.07 -33.50
N ILE A 15 -6.35 -22.81 -34.15
CA ILE A 15 -5.07 -23.22 -33.57
C ILE A 15 -4.19 -22.00 -33.27
N VAL A 16 -4.07 -21.08 -34.22
CA VAL A 16 -3.27 -19.85 -34.05
C VAL A 16 -3.84 -18.98 -32.94
N THR A 17 -5.16 -18.78 -32.88
CA THR A 17 -5.80 -18.01 -31.81
C THR A 17 -5.57 -18.66 -30.44
N THR A 18 -5.69 -19.99 -30.35
CA THR A 18 -5.46 -20.73 -29.10
C THR A 18 -4.01 -20.59 -28.64
N LEU A 19 -3.05 -20.70 -29.55
CA LEU A 19 -1.62 -20.51 -29.24
C LEU A 19 -1.32 -19.08 -28.81
N LEU A 20 -1.92 -18.08 -29.46
CA LEU A 20 -1.77 -16.68 -29.06
C LEU A 20 -2.33 -16.45 -27.66
N VAL A 21 -3.55 -16.91 -27.38
CA VAL A 21 -4.16 -16.79 -26.04
C VAL A 21 -3.30 -17.49 -24.99
N GLY A 22 -2.77 -18.69 -25.28
CA GLY A 22 -1.86 -19.40 -24.39
C GLY A 22 -0.57 -18.63 -24.12
N LEU A 23 0.04 -18.05 -25.16
CA LEU A 23 1.26 -17.25 -25.05
C LEU A 23 1.04 -15.97 -24.23
N PHE A 24 0.00 -15.20 -24.55
CA PHE A 24 -0.36 -13.99 -23.79
C PHE A 24 -0.74 -14.32 -22.36
N GLY A 25 -1.43 -15.45 -22.12
CA GLY A 25 -1.72 -15.96 -20.79
C GLY A 25 -0.43 -16.24 -20.01
N ALA A 26 0.50 -17.01 -20.57
CA ALA A 26 1.77 -17.33 -19.93
C ALA A 26 2.61 -16.07 -19.62
N LEU A 27 2.67 -15.12 -20.55
CA LEU A 27 3.37 -13.85 -20.34
C LEU A 27 2.69 -13.00 -19.25
N SER A 28 1.36 -12.98 -19.21
CA SER A 28 0.60 -12.27 -18.19
C SER A 28 0.83 -12.88 -16.80
N LEU A 29 0.84 -14.21 -16.68
CA LEU A 29 1.12 -14.89 -15.42
C LEU A 29 2.51 -14.52 -14.88
N SER A 30 3.52 -14.48 -15.76
CA SER A 30 4.89 -14.10 -15.36
C SER A 30 5.05 -12.61 -15.02
N LYS A 31 4.17 -11.73 -15.54
CA LYS A 31 4.25 -10.29 -15.30
C LYS A 31 3.41 -9.79 -14.12
N ILE A 32 2.57 -10.63 -13.52
CA ILE A 32 1.79 -10.21 -12.36
C ILE A 32 2.74 -10.02 -11.16
N PRO A 33 2.88 -8.79 -10.63
CA PRO A 33 3.67 -8.57 -9.43
C PRO A 33 2.95 -9.24 -8.26
N ILE A 34 3.59 -10.24 -7.66
CA ILE A 34 3.07 -10.91 -6.47
C ILE A 34 3.24 -9.94 -5.29
N GLN A 35 2.17 -9.22 -4.96
CA GLN A 35 2.14 -8.41 -3.76
C GLN A 35 1.80 -9.31 -2.57
N MET A 36 2.74 -9.48 -1.63
CA MET A 36 2.54 -10.32 -0.44
C MET A 36 1.56 -9.70 0.57
N LYS A 37 1.28 -8.41 0.45
CA LYS A 37 0.31 -7.68 1.25
C LYS A 37 -0.35 -6.64 0.34
N PRO A 38 -1.68 -6.43 0.43
CA PRO A 38 -2.24 -5.22 -0.15
C PRO A 38 -1.52 -4.03 0.47
N THR A 39 -1.17 -3.04 -0.34
CA THR A 39 -0.73 -1.74 0.19
C THR A 39 -1.91 -1.15 0.94
N VAL A 40 -1.96 -1.39 2.26
CA VAL A 40 -2.91 -0.72 3.14
C VAL A 40 -2.30 0.65 3.40
N ASP A 41 -2.65 1.63 2.59
CA ASP A 41 -2.28 3.02 2.80
C ASP A 41 -2.99 3.54 4.06
N LYS A 42 -2.40 3.27 5.22
CA LYS A 42 -2.77 3.94 6.47
C LYS A 42 -2.02 5.28 6.47
N PRO A 43 -2.71 6.43 6.38
CA PRO A 43 -2.04 7.71 6.50
C PRO A 43 -1.51 7.83 7.93
N GLU A 44 -0.19 7.79 8.08
CA GLU A 44 0.51 7.99 9.36
C GLU A 44 1.37 9.25 9.25
N ILE A 45 1.24 10.14 10.23
CA ILE A 45 2.06 11.36 10.33
C ILE A 45 3.06 11.14 11.46
N LYS A 46 4.35 11.19 11.15
CA LYS A 46 5.43 11.03 12.14
C LYS A 46 6.09 12.38 12.41
N ILE A 47 6.06 12.83 13.66
CA ILE A 47 6.73 14.05 14.11
C ILE A 47 7.84 13.62 15.07
N THR A 48 9.07 14.02 14.79
CA THR A 48 10.24 13.73 15.63
C THR A 48 10.81 15.07 16.10
N THR A 49 10.90 15.26 17.42
CA THR A 49 11.50 16.45 18.02
C THR A 49 12.69 16.01 18.86
N THR A 50 13.85 16.62 18.61
CA THR A 50 15.09 16.33 19.37
C THR A 50 15.39 17.51 20.28
N TYR A 51 15.51 17.27 21.58
CA TYR A 51 15.86 18.27 22.57
C TYR A 51 17.00 17.76 23.46
N PRO A 52 18.27 18.07 23.10
CA PRO A 52 19.44 17.48 23.73
C PRO A 52 19.64 18.00 25.16
N GLY A 53 19.96 17.09 26.08
CA GLY A 53 20.33 17.43 27.46
C GLY A 53 19.16 17.76 28.40
N ALA A 54 17.91 17.50 28.01
CA ALA A 54 16.78 17.55 28.94
C ALA A 54 16.40 16.16 29.44
N ALA A 55 15.92 16.13 30.68
CA ALA A 55 15.32 14.92 31.22
C ALA A 55 14.05 14.56 30.41
N PRO A 56 13.73 13.27 30.25
CA PRO A 56 12.51 12.84 29.56
C PRO A 56 11.23 13.51 30.10
N GLN A 57 11.14 13.73 31.42
CA GLN A 57 10.03 14.45 32.05
C GLN A 57 9.91 15.91 31.59
N GLU A 58 11.03 16.61 31.43
CA GLU A 58 11.03 18.01 30.97
C GLU A 58 10.60 18.12 29.51
N VAL A 59 11.05 17.19 28.67
CA VAL A 59 10.63 17.10 27.26
C VAL A 59 9.14 16.79 27.16
N GLU A 60 8.63 15.92 28.04
CA GLU A 60 7.22 15.59 28.08
C GLU A 60 6.35 16.81 28.42
N GLU A 61 6.64 17.49 29.53
CA GLU A 61 5.85 18.64 29.98
C GLU A 61 5.95 19.84 29.04
N GLN A 62 7.15 20.15 28.52
CA GLN A 62 7.36 21.37 27.74
C GLN A 62 7.15 21.21 26.23
N ILE A 63 7.26 19.99 25.70
CA ILE A 63 7.17 19.74 24.25
C ILE A 63 6.03 18.79 23.93
N THR A 64 6.01 17.59 24.52
CA THR A 64 5.04 16.55 24.14
C THR A 64 3.61 16.97 24.43
N ILE A 65 3.30 17.39 25.67
CA ILE A 65 1.94 17.81 26.07
C ILE A 65 1.38 18.95 25.20
N PRO A 66 2.05 20.11 25.04
CA PRO A 66 1.51 21.20 24.23
C PRO A 66 1.42 20.86 22.74
N MET A 67 2.24 19.92 22.24
CA MET A 67 2.16 19.44 20.87
C MET A 67 0.97 18.50 20.69
N GLU A 68 0.69 17.63 21.66
CA GLU A 68 -0.50 16.78 21.65
C GLU A 68 -1.80 17.59 21.68
N GLU A 69 -1.92 18.60 22.55
CA GLU A 69 -3.13 19.45 22.61
C GLU A 69 -3.44 20.11 21.27
N LYS A 70 -2.41 20.60 20.57
CA LYS A 70 -2.57 21.22 19.25
C LYS A 70 -2.90 20.21 18.15
N LEU A 71 -2.34 19.00 18.23
CA LEU A 71 -2.59 17.95 17.23
C LEU A 71 -3.93 17.25 17.44
N GLN A 72 -4.44 17.19 18.67
CA GLN A 72 -5.78 16.68 18.98
C GLN A 72 -6.89 17.53 18.36
N ALA A 73 -6.63 18.80 18.08
CA ALA A 73 -7.57 19.69 17.39
C ALA A 73 -7.69 19.43 15.87
N VAL A 74 -6.90 18.51 15.30
CA VAL A 74 -6.93 18.17 13.88
C VAL A 74 -8.12 17.25 13.58
N GLU A 75 -9.00 17.68 12.67
CA GLU A 75 -10.14 16.88 12.21
C GLU A 75 -9.67 15.59 11.51
N GLY A 76 -10.24 14.45 11.92
CA GLY A 76 -9.95 13.13 11.33
C GLY A 76 -8.87 12.31 12.04
N LEU A 77 -8.34 12.79 13.19
CA LEU A 77 -7.37 12.04 13.99
C LEU A 77 -8.04 10.82 14.67
N LYS A 78 -7.65 9.61 14.28
CA LYS A 78 -8.12 8.35 14.92
C LYS A 78 -7.27 7.89 16.10
N ARG A 79 -5.95 8.12 16.03
CA ARG A 79 -5.01 7.65 17.04
C ARG A 79 -3.79 8.55 17.07
N LEU A 80 -3.49 9.09 18.25
CA LEU A 80 -2.24 9.79 18.55
C LEU A 80 -1.41 8.88 19.46
N THR A 81 -0.10 8.81 19.25
CA THR A 81 0.81 8.08 20.12
C THR A 81 2.10 8.87 20.20
N SER A 82 2.47 9.29 21.40
CA SER A 82 3.70 10.02 21.67
C SER A 82 4.62 9.16 22.52
N SER A 83 5.92 9.30 22.30
CA SER A 83 6.96 8.64 23.10
C SER A 83 8.10 9.63 23.26
N SER A 84 8.40 9.98 24.50
CA SER A 84 9.57 10.78 24.86
C SER A 84 10.67 9.84 25.35
N THR A 85 11.86 9.95 24.77
CA THR A 85 13.03 9.18 25.19
C THR A 85 14.19 10.14 25.42
N GLU A 86 15.05 9.84 26.40
CA GLU A 86 16.32 10.56 26.59
C GLU A 86 17.18 10.41 25.33
N GLY A 87 17.73 11.53 24.85
CA GLY A 87 18.58 11.61 23.65
C GLY A 87 20.03 11.91 23.99
#